data_AF-A0AAJ2ES33-F1
#
_entry.id   AF-A0AAJ2ES33-F1
#
_cell.length_a   1.000
_cell.length_b   1.000
_cell.length_c   1.000
_cell.angle_alpha   90.00
_cell.angle_beta   90.00
_cell.angle_gamma   90.00
#
_symmetry.space_group_name_H-M   'P 1'
#
loop_
_entity.id
_entity.type
_entity.pdbx_description
1 polymer ?
#
loop_
_entity_poly.entity_id
_entity_poly.type
_entity_poly.pdbx_seq_one_letter_code
_entity_poly.pdbx_strand_id
1 'polypeptide(L)'
;MRPSYGTSKRYLWGSFWAAWGAVYLVIIGALFNSTAAMGLSTLVIPSMLALIAAMLGVHRHYGSKDFEATATADAPLPSAANYLPRDQPGESEEEPAR
;
A
#
# COMPACT_ATOMS: atom_id res chain seq x y z
N MET A 1 6.96 -18.58 -20.21
CA MET A 1 7.55 -17.23 -20.03
C MET A 1 6.74 -16.51 -18.97
N ARG A 2 7.35 -16.06 -17.86
CA ARG A 2 6.65 -15.21 -16.89
C ARG A 2 6.82 -13.75 -17.31
N PRO A 3 5.75 -12.95 -17.43
CA PRO A 3 5.89 -11.53 -17.75
C PRO A 3 6.65 -10.84 -16.61
N SER A 4 7.71 -10.11 -16.97
CA SER A 4 8.46 -9.26 -16.05
C SER A 4 7.76 -7.90 -16.00
N TYR A 5 6.95 -7.70 -14.97
CA TYR A 5 6.33 -6.41 -14.70
C TYR A 5 7.34 -5.53 -13.98
N GLY A 6 7.98 -4.62 -14.72
CA GLY A 6 8.89 -3.63 -14.14
C GLY A 6 8.60 -2.25 -14.71
N THR A 7 8.07 -1.34 -13.89
CA THR A 7 7.96 0.08 -14.25
C THR A 7 9.23 0.80 -13.81
N SER A 8 9.88 1.55 -14.69
CA SER A 8 11.09 2.29 -14.29
C SER A 8 10.73 3.47 -13.37
N LYS A 9 11.62 3.80 -12.42
CA LYS A 9 11.45 4.97 -11.53
C LYS A 9 11.30 6.29 -12.31
N ARG A 10 11.94 6.38 -13.48
CA ARG A 10 11.87 7.53 -14.40
C ARG A 10 10.48 7.65 -15.03
N TYR A 11 9.90 6.52 -15.44
CA TYR A 11 8.54 6.50 -15.99
C TYR A 11 7.51 6.96 -14.95
N LEU A 12 7.65 6.48 -13.70
CA LEU A 12 6.76 6.86 -12.61
C LEU A 12 6.80 8.38 -12.37
N TRP A 13 8.01 8.95 -12.27
CA TRP A 13 8.21 10.39 -12.13
C TRP A 13 7.70 11.20 -13.34
N GLY A 14 7.91 10.70 -14.57
CA GLY A 14 7.41 11.33 -15.78
C GLY A 14 5.87 11.38 -15.81
N SER A 15 5.22 10.26 -15.50
CA SER A 15 3.75 10.19 -15.42
C SER A 15 3.17 11.08 -14.31
N PHE A 16 3.87 11.18 -13.18
CA PHE A 16 3.48 12.05 -12.07
C PHE A 16 3.50 13.52 -12.49
N TRP A 17 4.60 14.00 -13.05
CA TRP A 17 4.70 15.39 -13.53
C TRP A 17 3.74 15.69 -14.67
N ALA A 18 3.53 14.75 -15.60
CA ALA A 18 2.58 14.93 -16.70
C ALA A 18 1.14 15.09 -16.20
N ALA A 19 0.73 14.32 -15.20
CA ALA A 19 -0.58 14.43 -14.58
C ALA A 19 -0.78 15.80 -13.91
N TRP A 20 0.19 16.24 -13.10
CA TRP A 20 0.14 17.58 -12.50
C TRP A 20 0.19 18.71 -13.53
N GLY A 21 0.98 18.55 -14.59
CA GLY A 21 1.04 19.51 -15.70
C GLY A 21 -0.31 19.70 -16.38
N ALA A 22 -1.05 18.62 -16.64
CA ALA A 22 -2.39 18.69 -17.20
C ALA A 22 -3.37 19.47 -16.29
N VAL A 23 -3.30 19.26 -14.98
CA VAL A 23 -4.11 20.01 -14.01
C VAL A 23 -3.77 21.50 -14.03
N TYR A 24 -2.48 21.85 -13.99
CA TYR A 24 -2.04 23.25 -14.03
C TYR A 24 -2.44 23.95 -15.33
N LEU A 25 -2.39 23.27 -16.48
CA LEU A 25 -2.83 23.85 -17.75
C LEU A 25 -4.32 24.22 -17.73
N VAL A 26 -5.17 23.38 -17.13
CA VAL A 26 -6.60 23.69 -17.00
C VAL A 26 -6.82 24.88 -16.05
N ILE A 27 -6.11 24.92 -14.92
CA ILE A 27 -6.20 26.04 -13.97
C ILE A 27 -5.77 27.34 -14.64
N ILE A 28 -4.61 27.35 -15.30
CA ILE A 28 -4.09 28.52 -16.00
C ILE A 28 -5.07 28.97 -17.10
N GLY A 29 -5.58 28.04 -17.90
CA GLY A 29 -6.58 28.36 -18.93
C GLY A 29 -7.84 29.00 -18.34
N ALA A 30 -8.31 28.52 -17.19
CA ALA A 30 -9.46 29.09 -16.49
C ALA A 30 -9.16 30.50 -15.94
N LEU A 31 -7.96 30.72 -15.39
CA LEU A 31 -7.53 32.05 -14.89
C LEU A 31 -7.43 33.09 -16.00
N PHE A 32 -7.11 32.70 -17.23
CA PHE A 32 -7.14 33.58 -18.41
C PHE A 32 -8.55 33.75 -19.00
N ASN A 33 -9.60 33.39 -18.24
CA ASN A 33 -11.01 33.52 -18.62
C ASN A 33 -11.37 32.79 -19.93
N SER A 34 -10.66 31.70 -20.24
CA SER A 34 -10.99 30.86 -21.38
C SER A 34 -12.31 30.14 -21.13
N THR A 35 -13.32 30.44 -21.96
CA THR A 35 -14.63 29.77 -21.92
C THR A 35 -14.50 28.26 -22.09
N ALA A 36 -13.56 27.81 -22.91
CA ALA A 36 -13.26 26.39 -23.09
C ALA A 36 -12.72 25.75 -21.80
N ALA A 37 -11.81 26.42 -21.09
CA ALA A 37 -11.25 25.91 -19.84
C ALA A 37 -12.26 25.90 -18.69
N MET A 38 -13.12 26.93 -18.61
CA MET A 38 -14.21 26.98 -17.64
C MET A 38 -15.25 25.87 -17.88
N GLY A 39 -15.57 25.55 -19.14
CA GLY A 39 -16.43 24.41 -19.45
C GLY A 39 -15.81 23.08 -19.02
N LEU A 40 -14.50 22.92 -19.28
CA LEU A 40 -13.77 21.69 -18.98
C LEU A 40 -13.54 21.47 -17.47
N SER A 41 -13.44 22.54 -16.68
CA SER A 41 -13.17 22.46 -15.24
C SER A 41 -14.28 21.73 -14.47
N THR A 42 -15.53 21.88 -14.90
CA THR A 42 -16.70 21.20 -14.31
C THR A 42 -16.64 19.68 -14.42
N LEU A 43 -15.89 19.15 -15.39
CA LEU A 43 -15.63 17.73 -15.57
C LEU A 43 -14.31 17.30 -14.92
N VAL A 44 -13.25 18.06 -15.16
CA VAL A 44 -11.87 17.68 -14.77
C VAL A 44 -11.68 17.70 -13.26
N ILE A 45 -12.20 18.71 -12.56
CA ILE A 45 -12.04 18.80 -11.10
C ILE A 45 -12.67 17.59 -10.38
N PRO A 46 -13.96 17.26 -10.59
CA PRO A 46 -14.56 16.12 -9.91
C PRO A 46 -13.95 14.78 -10.33
N SER A 47 -13.57 14.62 -11.61
CA SER A 47 -12.91 13.39 -12.07
C SER A 47 -11.53 13.19 -11.47
N MET A 48 -10.73 14.24 -11.33
CA MET A 48 -9.43 14.17 -10.65
C MET A 48 -9.58 13.82 -9.17
N LEU A 49 -10.54 14.42 -8.47
CA LEU A 49 -10.84 14.07 -7.07
C LEU A 49 -11.27 12.61 -6.94
N ALA A 50 -12.13 12.13 -7.84
CA ALA A 50 -12.56 10.74 -7.86
C ALA A 50 -11.38 9.79 -8.12
N LEU A 51 -10.47 10.13 -9.05
CA LEU A 51 -9.28 9.34 -9.35
C LEU A 51 -8.30 9.28 -8.16
N ILE A 52 -8.07 10.41 -7.49
CA ILE A 52 -7.22 10.47 -6.29
C ILE A 52 -7.84 9.62 -5.17
N ALA A 53 -9.15 9.78 -4.92
CA ALA A 53 -9.87 9.00 -3.91
C ALA A 53 -9.85 7.50 -4.22
N ALA A 54 -10.05 7.13 -5.49
CA ALA A 54 -9.97 5.73 -5.93
C ALA A 54 -8.57 5.15 -5.73
N MET A 55 -7.52 5.85 -6.14
CA MET A 55 -6.14 5.37 -5.96
C MET A 55 -5.75 5.28 -4.48
N LEU A 56 -6.10 6.29 -3.67
CA LEU A 56 -5.83 6.26 -2.24
C LEU A 56 -6.62 5.15 -1.54
N GLY A 57 -7.89 4.96 -1.92
CA GLY A 57 -8.75 3.91 -1.40
C GLY A 57 -8.23 2.52 -1.72
N VAL A 58 -7.87 2.28 -2.99
CA VAL A 58 -7.23 1.02 -3.42
C VAL A 58 -5.94 0.79 -2.65
N HIS A 59 -5.04 1.78 -2.62
CA HIS A 59 -3.76 1.60 -1.95
C HIS A 59 -3.91 1.31 -0.45
N ARG A 60 -4.83 2.01 0.23
CA ARG A 60 -5.08 1.80 1.67
C ARG A 60 -5.80 0.47 1.96
N HIS A 61 -6.75 0.07 1.13
CA HIS A 61 -7.53 -1.15 1.32
C HIS A 61 -6.73 -2.42 0.99
N TYR A 62 -5.99 -2.41 -0.12
CA TYR A 62 -5.15 -3.54 -0.51
C TYR A 62 -3.86 -3.59 0.31
N GLY A 63 -3.29 -2.44 0.68
CA GLY A 63 -2.12 -2.40 1.57
C GLY A 63 -2.36 -3.05 2.93
N SER A 64 -3.53 -2.84 3.55
CA SER A 64 -3.87 -3.53 4.80
C SER A 64 -4.09 -5.03 4.62
N LYS A 65 -4.67 -5.44 3.49
CA LYS A 65 -4.88 -6.86 3.16
C LYS A 65 -3.58 -7.59 2.84
N ASP A 66 -2.65 -6.95 2.14
CA ASP A 66 -1.34 -7.54 1.85
C ASP A 66 -0.52 -7.69 3.14
N PHE A 67 -0.66 -6.73 4.07
CA PHE A 67 -0.05 -6.84 5.40
C PHE A 67 -0.67 -7.97 6.22
N GLU A 68 -2.00 -8.09 6.26
CA GLU A 68 -2.72 -9.20 6.91
C GLU A 68 -2.35 -10.56 6.30
N ALA A 69 -2.26 -10.65 4.97
CA ALA A 69 -1.85 -11.86 4.27
C ALA A 69 -0.40 -12.23 4.60
N THR A 70 0.50 -11.25 4.69
CA THR A 70 1.89 -11.48 5.12
C THR A 70 1.94 -11.95 6.58
N ALA A 71 1.20 -11.33 7.47
CA ALA A 71 1.13 -11.72 8.89
C ALA A 71 0.52 -13.12 9.09
N THR A 72 -0.42 -13.52 8.23
CA THR A 72 -1.01 -14.88 8.25
C THR A 72 -0.08 -15.91 7.61
N ALA A 73 0.70 -15.51 6.60
CA ALA A 73 1.72 -16.37 5.98
C ALA A 73 2.95 -16.57 6.90
N ASP A 74 3.30 -15.55 7.67
CA ASP A 74 4.33 -15.59 8.73
C ASP A 74 3.76 -16.09 10.07
N ALA A 75 2.48 -16.46 10.14
CA ALA A 75 1.94 -17.15 11.31
C ALA A 75 2.80 -18.40 11.52
N PRO A 76 3.53 -18.51 12.64
CA PRO A 76 4.37 -19.67 12.88
C PRO A 76 3.44 -20.88 12.81
N LEU A 77 3.82 -21.91 12.03
CA LEU A 77 3.39 -23.27 12.37
C LEU A 77 3.53 -23.39 13.89
N PRO A 78 2.59 -24.02 14.63
CA PRO A 78 2.79 -24.28 16.05
C PRO A 78 4.15 -24.96 16.15
N SER A 79 5.14 -24.18 16.57
CA SER A 79 6.48 -24.65 16.75
C SER A 79 6.28 -25.70 17.82
N ALA A 80 6.38 -26.98 17.44
CA ALA A 80 6.73 -28.00 18.41
C ALA A 80 8.00 -27.45 19.03
N ALA A 81 7.83 -26.80 20.18
CA ALA A 81 8.85 -25.95 20.73
C ALA A 81 10.07 -26.85 20.86
N ASN A 82 11.14 -26.49 20.14
CA ASN A 82 12.41 -27.20 20.21
C ASN A 82 13.07 -26.88 21.56
N TYR A 83 12.36 -27.17 22.65
CA TYR A 83 12.98 -27.32 23.95
C TYR A 83 13.84 -28.57 23.83
N LEU A 84 15.15 -28.40 23.99
CA LEU A 84 15.99 -29.55 24.27
C LEU A 84 15.46 -30.15 25.58
N PRO A 85 15.35 -31.49 25.70
CA PRO A 85 14.87 -32.13 26.94
C PRO A 85 15.58 -31.67 28.22
N ARG A 86 16.78 -31.08 28.11
CA ARG A 86 17.56 -30.51 29.22
C ARG A 86 17.03 -29.17 29.74
N ASP A 87 16.28 -28.43 28.91
CA ASP A 87 15.80 -27.07 29.21
C ASP A 87 14.39 -27.10 29.82
N GLN A 88 13.82 -28.29 29.98
CA GLN A 88 12.56 -28.50 30.68
C GLN A 88 12.85 -28.35 32.19
N PRO A 89 12.25 -27.36 32.89
CA PRO A 89 12.43 -27.25 34.33
C PRO A 89 11.90 -28.54 34.96
N GLY A 90 12.82 -29.33 35.53
CA GLY A 90 12.52 -30.66 36.03
C GLY A 90 11.45 -30.61 37.12
N GLU A 91 10.48 -31.51 37.02
CA GLU A 91 9.59 -31.92 38.11
C GLU A 91 10.39 -32.70 39.18
N SER A 92 11.50 -32.14 39.66
CA SER A 92 12.39 -32.80 40.63
C SER A 92 12.66 -31.90 41.83
N GLU A 93 11.59 -31.38 42.42
CA GLU A 93 11.57 -30.85 43.79
C GLU A 93 10.50 -31.60 44.61
N GLU A 94 10.55 -32.93 44.63
CA GLU A 94 10.01 -33.69 45.77
C GLU A 94 11.18 -34.15 46.63
N GLU A 95 11.52 -33.29 47.58
CA GLU A 95 12.39 -33.55 48.72
C GLU A 95 11.74 -34.60 49.64
N PRO A 96 12.33 -35.81 49.83
CA PRO A 96 11.93 -36.64 50.96
C PRO A 96 12.77 -36.20 52.15
N ALA A 97 12.17 -35.35 52.99
CA ALA A 97 12.66 -35.09 54.33
C ALA A 97 12.87 -36.41 55.09
N ARG A 98 14.11 -36.68 55.50
CA ARG A 98 14.46 -37.60 56.58
C ARG A 98 15.62 -37.05 57.39
#